data_AF-A0A956KSK5-F1
#
_entry.id   AF-A0A956KSK5-F1
#
_cell.length_a   1.000
_cell.length_b   1.000
_cell.length_c   1.000
_cell.angle_alpha   90.00
_cell.angle_beta   90.00
_cell.angle_gamma   90.00
#
_symmetry.space_group_name_H-M   'P 1'
#
loop_
_entity.id
_entity.type
_entity.pdbx_description
1 polymer ?
#
loop_
_entity_poly.entity_id
_entity_poly.type
_entity_poly.pdbx_seq_one_letter_code
_entity_poly.pdbx_strand_id
1 'polypeptide(L)'
;EDQAGDLRPSVELALRYADEAVTLAPLSSAAMLAKARVLEAGGRTDELPALVSAFLERVEAHREESGESVEADEDLAARITLLVRLAEIQSERVPAESASSLETAARLQARMAHPEFANYGNEQHKQLASLYERLAEAGKVVSKHKVLSNHRRLLTRDPFYRPSLRALARHHGDLGERQRARALYAVLAVLEPEDQESRDFLDKHPETLQGDPREPDVAAIVGTMSEAAGVSAVLLQLWDAGQGLISELFDKVDFDNKARVSPVGDTALSKAWREVLRRMGQTKVALVADPELDERERIGEQPPLAWIEPRCQVPPALVAGALARDAGDELRPELEFALARGLYCTRNETVMVAGLRRRSLATIISSALLAFHPRHGTRKQQARNAEDVASRVGSELARKLPIRVARQLGTIFKEHESEPFDTRALRTWIHRAADRVGVVVCGDVGAALRVLAGPGVAGTGTALEAAAAKNPDMRELVAYVVSGAYADARRATGFVVADDKAEGELEA
;
A
#
# COMPACT_ATOMS: atom_id res chain seq x y z
N GLU A 1 38.24 25.72 22.56
CA GLU A 1 39.32 24.91 21.96
C GLU A 1 40.05 24.07 23.01
N ASP A 2 39.38 23.49 24.03
CA ASP A 2 40.12 22.81 25.12
C ASP A 2 39.33 21.66 25.79
N GLN A 3 38.96 20.64 25.00
CA GLN A 3 38.42 19.35 25.50
C GLN A 3 38.97 18.13 24.71
N ALA A 4 40.17 18.24 24.14
CA ALA A 4 40.86 17.10 23.51
C ALA A 4 41.77 16.35 24.53
N GLY A 5 41.29 16.22 25.77
CA GLY A 5 41.97 15.47 26.83
C GLY A 5 41.74 13.96 26.70
N ASP A 6 42.77 13.26 26.21
CA ASP A 6 43.10 11.86 26.47
C ASP A 6 42.00 10.78 26.31
N LEU A 7 41.45 10.64 25.10
CA LEU A 7 40.53 9.54 24.74
C LEU A 7 41.22 8.17 24.58
N ARG A 8 42.56 8.13 24.44
CA ARG A 8 43.30 6.89 24.13
C ARG A 8 43.32 5.86 25.26
N PRO A 9 43.53 6.23 26.54
CA PRO A 9 43.47 5.29 27.66
C PRO A 9 42.07 4.66 27.83
N SER A 10 41.02 5.40 27.47
CA SER A 10 39.62 4.95 27.58
C SER A 10 39.26 3.88 26.55
N VAL A 11 39.73 4.01 25.30
CA VAL A 11 39.49 3.03 24.23
C VAL A 11 40.27 1.73 24.47
N GLU A 12 41.51 1.83 24.95
CA GLU A 12 42.32 0.64 25.26
C GLU A 12 41.72 -0.17 26.43
N LEU A 13 41.22 0.51 27.47
CA LEU A 13 40.49 -0.14 28.56
C LEU A 13 39.18 -0.78 28.08
N ALA A 14 38.41 -0.08 27.24
CA ALA A 14 37.20 -0.63 26.64
C ALA A 14 37.49 -1.87 25.79
N LEU A 15 38.63 -1.90 25.09
CA LEU A 15 39.01 -3.04 24.25
C LEU A 15 39.32 -4.26 25.11
N ARG A 16 40.04 -4.07 26.22
CA ARG A 16 40.33 -5.16 27.17
C ARG A 16 39.04 -5.78 27.72
N TYR A 17 38.07 -4.96 28.13
CA TYR A 17 36.79 -5.48 28.61
C TYR A 17 35.98 -6.16 27.51
N ALA A 18 36.02 -5.66 26.27
CA ALA A 18 35.35 -6.30 25.15
C ALA A 18 36.00 -7.65 24.78
N ASP A 19 37.32 -7.76 24.83
CA ASP A 19 38.05 -9.01 24.64
C ASP A 19 37.72 -10.05 25.71
N GLU A 20 37.64 -9.62 26.98
CA GLU A 20 37.22 -10.47 28.09
C GLU A 20 35.78 -10.95 27.92
N ALA A 21 34.86 -10.06 27.54
CA ALA A 21 33.46 -10.40 27.28
C ALA A 21 33.30 -11.44 26.16
N VAL A 22 34.04 -11.30 25.05
CA VAL A 22 34.02 -12.28 23.94
C VAL A 22 34.67 -13.60 24.37
N THR A 23 35.65 -13.58 25.26
CA THR A 23 36.27 -14.80 25.81
C THR A 23 35.30 -15.56 26.73
N LEU A 24 34.57 -14.83 27.59
CA LEU A 24 33.59 -15.41 28.51
C LEU A 24 32.31 -15.90 27.80
N ALA A 25 31.89 -15.21 26.74
CA ALA A 25 30.68 -15.53 25.98
C ALA A 25 30.96 -15.53 24.46
N PRO A 26 31.64 -16.56 23.94
CA PRO A 26 32.13 -16.59 22.55
C PRO A 26 31.05 -16.66 21.48
N LEU A 27 29.80 -16.95 21.86
CA LEU A 27 28.62 -17.00 20.99
C LEU A 27 27.70 -15.77 21.18
N SER A 28 28.04 -14.84 22.08
CA SER A 28 27.21 -13.66 22.34
C SER A 28 27.36 -12.62 21.23
N SER A 29 26.26 -12.37 20.52
CA SER A 29 26.19 -11.35 19.47
C SER A 29 26.41 -9.94 20.03
N ALA A 30 25.94 -9.68 21.25
CA ALA A 30 26.13 -8.40 21.95
C ALA A 30 27.60 -8.15 22.32
N ALA A 31 28.30 -9.16 22.85
CA ALA A 31 29.73 -9.04 23.16
C ALA A 31 30.56 -8.79 21.90
N MET A 32 30.24 -9.49 20.81
CA MET A 32 30.91 -9.29 19.53
C MET A 32 30.65 -7.90 18.94
N LEU A 33 29.42 -7.41 18.99
CA LEU A 33 29.06 -6.06 18.54
C LEU A 33 29.77 -4.98 19.36
N ALA A 34 29.89 -5.17 20.68
CA ALA A 34 30.64 -4.26 21.54
C ALA A 34 32.13 -4.22 21.15
N LYS A 35 32.76 -5.39 20.95
CA LYS A 35 34.15 -5.48 20.50
C LYS A 35 34.36 -4.81 19.14
N ALA A 36 33.45 -5.03 18.19
CA ALA A 36 33.52 -4.39 16.89
C ALA A 36 33.49 -2.86 17.01
N ARG A 37 32.56 -2.30 17.78
CA ARG A 37 32.46 -0.84 18.01
C ARG A 37 33.71 -0.24 18.65
N VAL A 38 34.34 -0.95 19.59
CA VAL A 38 35.57 -0.48 20.23
C VAL A 38 36.75 -0.49 19.25
N LEU A 39 36.87 -1.53 18.41
CA LEU A 39 37.90 -1.57 17.36
C LEU A 39 37.74 -0.42 16.37
N GLU A 40 36.50 -0.09 15.99
CA GLU A 40 36.21 1.08 15.14
C GLU A 40 36.61 2.40 15.81
N ALA A 41 36.25 2.59 17.08
CA ALA A 41 36.64 3.78 17.84
C ALA A 41 38.17 3.92 17.98
N GLY A 42 38.89 2.79 17.99
CA GLY A 42 40.34 2.73 17.97
C GLY A 42 40.98 2.83 16.59
N GLY A 43 40.20 2.98 15.51
CA GLY A 43 40.70 3.04 14.13
C GLY A 43 41.15 1.70 13.54
N ARG A 44 40.90 0.58 14.22
CA ARG A 44 41.33 -0.79 13.87
C ARG A 44 40.27 -1.54 13.04
N THR A 45 39.73 -0.85 12.03
CA THR A 45 38.64 -1.35 11.18
C THR A 45 39.05 -2.52 10.27
N ASP A 46 40.35 -2.65 10.01
CA ASP A 46 40.97 -3.72 9.24
C ASP A 46 40.89 -5.09 9.91
N GLU A 47 40.69 -5.14 11.24
CA GLU A 47 40.55 -6.40 11.99
C GLU A 47 39.12 -6.97 11.96
N LEU A 48 38.12 -6.15 11.61
CA LEU A 48 36.72 -6.54 11.66
C LEU A 48 36.33 -7.68 10.72
N PRO A 49 36.82 -7.76 9.46
CA PRO A 49 36.42 -8.84 8.55
C PRO A 49 36.75 -10.22 9.07
N ALA A 50 37.97 -10.42 9.57
CA ALA A 50 38.40 -11.69 10.14
C ALA A 50 37.64 -12.01 11.44
N LEU A 51 37.46 -11.00 12.30
CA LEU A 51 36.76 -11.16 13.57
C LEU A 51 35.29 -11.58 13.39
N VAL A 52 34.55 -10.87 12.54
CA VAL A 52 33.12 -11.12 12.31
C VAL A 52 32.90 -12.45 11.58
N SER A 53 33.72 -12.77 10.58
CA SER A 53 33.61 -14.04 9.85
C SER A 53 33.83 -15.24 10.80
N ALA A 54 34.90 -15.21 11.61
CA ALA A 54 35.18 -16.26 12.58
C ALA A 54 34.09 -16.39 13.66
N PHE A 55 33.44 -15.28 14.03
CA PHE A 55 32.30 -15.31 14.94
C PHE A 55 31.08 -16.00 14.31
N LEU A 56 30.72 -15.60 13.09
CA LEU A 56 29.56 -16.16 12.39
C LEU A 56 29.72 -17.67 12.11
N GLU A 57 30.91 -18.10 11.69
CA GLU A 57 31.23 -19.53 11.50
C GLU A 57 31.04 -20.32 12.81
N ARG A 58 31.51 -19.79 13.94
CA ARG A 58 31.40 -20.44 15.24
C ARG A 58 29.94 -20.55 15.71
N VAL A 59 29.14 -19.53 15.43
CA VAL A 59 27.70 -19.51 15.71
C VAL A 59 26.94 -20.54 14.88
N GLU A 60 27.18 -20.60 13.57
CA GLU A 60 26.50 -21.58 12.71
C GLU A 60 26.93 -23.01 13.05
N ALA A 61 28.22 -23.27 13.33
CA ALA A 61 28.68 -24.58 13.78
C ALA A 61 28.00 -25.02 15.08
N HIS A 62 27.88 -24.12 16.06
CA HIS A 62 27.17 -24.42 17.31
C HIS A 62 25.69 -24.74 17.08
N ARG A 63 25.05 -24.03 16.15
CA ARG A 63 23.64 -24.23 15.80
C ARG A 63 23.40 -25.57 15.11
N GLU A 64 24.29 -25.98 14.21
CA GLU A 64 24.24 -27.30 13.58
C GLU A 64 24.41 -28.43 14.59
N GLU A 65 25.25 -28.24 15.62
CA GLU A 65 25.46 -29.20 16.70
C GLU A 65 24.31 -29.26 17.71
N SER A 66 23.75 -28.11 18.09
CA SER A 66 22.71 -28.04 19.13
C SER A 66 21.32 -28.42 18.63
N GLY A 67 21.05 -28.26 17.32
CA GLY A 67 19.73 -28.47 16.73
C GLY A 67 18.68 -27.45 17.17
N GLU A 68 19.05 -26.43 17.96
CA GLU A 68 18.14 -25.36 18.37
C GLU A 68 17.89 -24.40 17.21
N SER A 69 16.61 -24.19 16.86
CA SER A 69 16.22 -23.32 15.75
C SER A 69 15.72 -21.94 16.18
N VAL A 70 15.51 -21.73 17.49
CA VAL A 70 14.89 -20.52 18.02
C VAL A 70 15.98 -19.55 18.46
N GLU A 71 16.26 -18.56 17.62
CA GLU A 71 17.16 -17.47 17.93
C GLU A 71 16.34 -16.25 18.39
N ALA A 72 16.81 -15.56 19.43
CA ALA A 72 16.17 -14.33 19.87
C ALA A 72 16.39 -13.22 18.83
N ASP A 73 15.36 -12.39 18.61
CA ASP A 73 15.44 -11.27 17.65
C ASP A 73 16.59 -10.30 18.00
N GLU A 74 16.93 -10.14 19.29
CA GLU A 74 18.06 -9.31 19.73
C GLU A 74 19.41 -9.82 19.20
N ASP A 75 19.61 -11.15 19.22
CA ASP A 75 20.82 -11.78 18.69
C ASP A 75 20.89 -11.65 17.17
N LEU A 76 19.77 -11.89 16.48
CA LEU A 76 19.66 -11.70 15.04
C LEU A 76 19.94 -10.25 14.65
N ALA A 77 19.37 -9.28 15.36
CA ALA A 77 19.58 -7.85 15.10
C ALA A 77 21.04 -7.42 15.28
N ALA A 78 21.72 -7.94 16.31
CA ALA A 78 23.15 -7.69 16.53
C ALA A 78 24.01 -8.27 15.40
N ARG A 79 23.74 -9.49 14.95
CA ARG A 79 24.44 -10.12 13.81
C ARG A 79 24.20 -9.39 12.50
N ILE A 80 22.96 -8.97 12.25
CA ILE A 80 22.61 -8.13 11.09
C ILE A 80 23.40 -6.83 11.13
N THR A 81 23.48 -6.18 12.30
CA THR A 81 24.25 -4.94 12.46
C THR A 81 25.74 -5.15 12.15
N LEU A 82 26.34 -6.23 12.63
CA LEU A 82 27.72 -6.61 12.31
C LEU A 82 27.92 -6.81 10.80
N LEU A 83 27.01 -7.53 10.14
CA LEU A 83 27.07 -7.81 8.70
C LEU A 83 26.92 -6.56 7.84
N VAL A 84 25.99 -5.67 8.18
CA VAL A 84 25.80 -4.39 7.49
C VAL A 84 27.07 -3.54 7.61
N ARG A 85 27.64 -3.48 8.81
CA ARG A 85 28.86 -2.71 9.04
C ARG A 85 30.07 -3.29 8.31
N LEU A 86 30.20 -4.62 8.32
CA LEU A 86 31.21 -5.33 7.56
C LEU A 86 31.08 -5.03 6.05
N ALA A 87 29.85 -5.05 5.53
CA ALA A 87 29.59 -4.71 4.13
C ALA A 87 29.99 -3.28 3.78
N GLU A 88 29.76 -2.30 4.64
CA GLU A 88 30.19 -0.91 4.45
C GLU A 88 31.72 -0.81 4.31
N ILE A 89 32.47 -1.47 5.20
CA ILE A 89 33.95 -1.49 5.19
C ILE A 89 34.48 -2.17 3.92
N GLN A 90 33.83 -3.26 3.52
CA GLN A 90 34.23 -4.08 2.37
C GLN A 90 33.83 -3.49 1.01
N SER A 91 32.84 -2.60 0.97
CA SER A 91 32.15 -2.15 -0.25
C SER A 91 33.08 -1.74 -1.39
N GLU A 92 34.14 -0.98 -1.09
CA GLU A 92 35.07 -0.49 -2.10
C GLU A 92 36.18 -1.48 -2.47
N ARG A 93 36.69 -2.24 -1.51
CA ARG A 93 37.87 -3.09 -1.70
C ARG A 93 37.52 -4.48 -2.22
N VAL A 94 36.43 -5.04 -1.72
CA VAL A 94 36.00 -6.42 -1.97
C VAL A 94 34.47 -6.46 -2.13
N PRO A 95 33.92 -5.90 -3.22
CA PRO A 95 32.47 -5.76 -3.42
C PRO A 95 31.70 -7.09 -3.39
N ALA A 96 32.34 -8.20 -3.76
CA ALA A 96 31.73 -9.54 -3.69
C ALA A 96 31.48 -9.98 -2.24
N GLU A 97 32.42 -9.72 -1.34
CA GLU A 97 32.25 -10.02 0.10
C GLU A 97 31.22 -9.09 0.73
N SER A 98 31.24 -7.80 0.35
CA SER A 98 30.23 -6.83 0.77
C SER A 98 28.82 -7.28 0.39
N ALA A 99 28.62 -7.72 -0.86
CA ALA A 99 27.34 -8.26 -1.32
C ALA A 99 26.93 -9.52 -0.52
N SER A 100 27.87 -10.45 -0.30
CA SER A 100 27.62 -11.66 0.50
C SER A 100 27.19 -11.34 1.94
N SER A 101 27.82 -10.34 2.57
CA SER A 101 27.47 -9.86 3.91
C SER A 101 26.04 -9.32 3.96
N LEU A 102 25.65 -8.48 2.98
CA LEU A 102 24.28 -7.95 2.89
C LEU A 102 23.24 -9.02 2.55
N GLU A 103 23.57 -9.99 1.69
CA GLU A 103 22.70 -11.13 1.41
C GLU A 103 22.46 -11.97 2.67
N THR A 104 23.51 -12.17 3.47
CA THR A 104 23.41 -12.90 4.74
C THR A 104 22.55 -12.14 5.75
N ALA A 105 22.74 -10.82 5.85
CA ALA A 105 21.89 -9.97 6.69
C ALA A 105 20.42 -10.05 6.26
N ALA A 106 20.12 -10.04 4.96
CA ALA A 106 18.77 -10.19 4.45
C ALA A 106 18.15 -11.57 4.80
N ARG A 107 18.95 -12.64 4.80
CA ARG A 107 18.49 -13.98 5.21
C ARG A 107 18.21 -14.04 6.71
N LEU A 108 19.03 -13.40 7.54
CA LEU A 108 18.81 -13.32 8.98
C LEU A 108 17.55 -12.51 9.31
N GLN A 109 17.34 -11.37 8.64
CA GLN A 109 16.13 -10.56 8.85
C GLN A 109 14.84 -11.35 8.54
N ALA A 110 14.85 -12.19 7.50
CA ALA A 110 13.70 -13.01 7.14
C ALA A 110 13.32 -14.08 8.19
N ARG A 111 14.20 -14.33 9.17
CA ARG A 111 13.98 -15.28 10.28
C ARG A 111 13.43 -14.60 11.54
N MET A 112 13.45 -13.26 11.59
CA MET A 112 13.02 -12.50 12.77
C MET A 112 11.50 -12.49 12.90
N ALA A 113 11.00 -12.52 14.13
CA ALA A 113 9.59 -12.27 14.41
C ALA A 113 9.26 -10.78 14.24
N HIS A 114 10.21 -9.90 14.58
CA HIS A 114 10.12 -8.45 14.48
C HIS A 114 11.25 -7.87 13.60
N PRO A 115 11.15 -7.98 12.25
CA PRO A 115 12.15 -7.48 11.31
C PRO A 115 12.46 -5.99 11.44
N GLU A 116 11.55 -5.20 12.01
CA GLU A 116 11.67 -3.77 12.26
C GLU A 116 12.78 -3.41 13.27
N PHE A 117 13.23 -4.36 14.10
CA PHE A 117 14.33 -4.15 15.04
C PHE A 117 15.72 -4.30 14.41
N ALA A 118 15.79 -4.85 13.20
CA ALA A 118 17.05 -4.96 12.48
C ALA A 118 17.42 -3.65 11.78
N ASN A 119 18.71 -3.29 11.84
CA ASN A 119 19.28 -2.21 11.01
C ASN A 119 19.49 -2.66 9.56
N TYR A 120 18.45 -3.19 8.91
CA TYR A 120 18.48 -3.64 7.52
C TYR A 120 17.19 -3.24 6.81
N GLY A 121 17.30 -2.22 5.96
CA GLY A 121 16.17 -1.53 5.36
C GLY A 121 16.34 -1.28 3.86
N ASN A 122 15.75 -0.18 3.40
CA ASN A 122 15.83 0.24 2.00
C ASN A 122 17.25 0.57 1.57
N GLU A 123 18.01 1.26 2.43
CA GLU A 123 19.36 1.69 2.10
C GLU A 123 20.30 0.49 1.87
N GLN A 124 20.20 -0.55 2.69
CA GLN A 124 20.98 -1.78 2.50
C GLN A 124 20.59 -2.52 1.21
N HIS A 125 19.30 -2.54 0.86
CA HIS A 125 18.87 -3.11 -0.41
C HIS A 125 19.33 -2.29 -1.64
N LYS A 126 19.39 -0.96 -1.53
CA LYS A 126 19.95 -0.07 -2.58
C LYS A 126 21.45 -0.28 -2.72
N GLN A 127 22.18 -0.39 -1.61
CA GLN A 127 23.61 -0.73 -1.59
C GLN A 127 23.84 -2.08 -2.26
N LEU A 128 23.03 -3.10 -1.94
CA LEU A 128 23.13 -4.42 -2.57
C LEU A 128 22.86 -4.38 -4.08
N ALA A 129 21.89 -3.57 -4.53
CA ALA A 129 21.63 -3.37 -5.96
C ALA A 129 22.86 -2.76 -6.67
N SER A 130 23.44 -1.70 -6.11
CA SER A 130 24.64 -1.06 -6.65
C SER A 130 25.85 -2.00 -6.68
N LEU A 131 26.01 -2.85 -5.65
CA LEU A 131 27.07 -3.87 -5.64
C LEU A 131 26.86 -4.91 -6.75
N TYR A 132 25.64 -5.34 -7.02
CA TYR A 132 25.36 -6.24 -8.14
C TYR A 132 25.68 -5.63 -9.49
N GLU A 133 25.37 -4.34 -9.69
CA GLU A 133 25.74 -3.61 -10.92
C GLU A 133 27.26 -3.56 -11.08
N ARG A 134 28.00 -3.14 -10.04
CA ARG A 134 29.48 -3.12 -10.05
C ARG A 134 30.08 -4.48 -10.33
N LEU A 135 29.53 -5.55 -9.75
CA LEU A 135 29.99 -6.92 -9.98
C LEU A 135 29.73 -7.35 -11.42
N ALA A 136 28.57 -7.02 -11.99
CA ALA A 136 28.24 -7.31 -13.38
C ALA A 136 29.17 -6.55 -14.36
N GLU A 137 29.44 -5.26 -14.10
CA GLU A 137 30.39 -4.45 -14.88
C GLU A 137 31.82 -5.02 -14.83
N ALA A 138 32.21 -5.58 -13.68
CA ALA A 138 33.49 -6.27 -13.52
C ALA A 138 33.51 -7.70 -14.12
N GLY A 139 32.44 -8.12 -14.81
CA GLY A 139 32.32 -9.45 -15.42
C GLY A 139 32.19 -10.59 -14.40
N LYS A 140 31.86 -10.29 -13.14
CA LYS A 140 31.62 -11.30 -12.11
C LYS A 140 30.20 -11.86 -12.28
N VAL A 141 30.09 -13.18 -12.21
CA VAL A 141 28.79 -13.86 -12.32
C VAL A 141 28.01 -13.64 -11.03
N VAL A 142 26.90 -12.91 -11.14
CA VAL A 142 25.91 -12.75 -10.08
C VAL A 142 24.66 -13.52 -10.49
N SER A 143 24.04 -14.23 -9.54
CA SER A 143 22.79 -14.94 -9.81
C SER A 143 21.68 -13.95 -10.18
N LYS A 144 21.15 -14.05 -11.40
CA LYS A 144 20.03 -13.23 -11.91
C LYS A 144 18.83 -13.26 -10.95
N HIS A 145 18.53 -14.43 -10.37
CA HIS A 145 17.43 -14.57 -9.40
C HIS A 145 17.65 -13.70 -8.15
N LYS A 146 18.87 -13.64 -7.61
CA LYS A 146 19.19 -12.80 -6.45
C LYS A 146 19.04 -11.31 -6.75
N VAL A 147 19.52 -10.87 -7.91
CA VAL A 147 19.40 -9.48 -8.37
C VAL A 147 17.93 -9.08 -8.49
N LEU A 148 17.13 -9.88 -9.21
CA LEU A 148 15.72 -9.61 -9.40
C LEU A 148 14.91 -9.67 -8.10
N SER A 149 15.22 -10.63 -7.22
CA SER A 149 14.58 -10.70 -5.90
C SER A 149 14.88 -9.46 -5.06
N ASN A 150 16.08 -8.89 -5.16
CA ASN A 150 16.43 -7.65 -4.48
C ASN A 150 15.62 -6.45 -5.03
N HIS A 151 15.54 -6.31 -6.35
CA HIS A 151 14.74 -5.25 -6.99
C HIS A 151 13.25 -5.35 -6.64
N ARG A 152 12.68 -6.56 -6.60
CA ARG A 152 11.27 -6.76 -6.18
C ARG A 152 11.05 -6.31 -4.73
N ARG A 153 11.94 -6.70 -3.80
CA ARG A 153 11.88 -6.26 -2.40
C ARG A 153 12.02 -4.75 -2.25
N LEU A 154 12.89 -4.13 -3.06
CA LEU A 154 13.01 -2.68 -3.12
C LEU A 154 11.70 -2.02 -3.51
N LEU A 155 11.05 -2.46 -4.58
CA LEU A 155 9.79 -1.86 -5.02
C LEU A 155 8.62 -2.09 -4.05
N THR A 156 8.65 -3.13 -3.23
CA THR A 156 7.66 -3.30 -2.14
C THR A 156 7.76 -2.18 -1.09
N ARG A 157 8.98 -1.68 -0.82
CA ARG A 157 9.23 -0.69 0.24
C ARG A 157 9.37 0.73 -0.31
N ASP A 158 9.97 0.87 -1.48
CA ASP A 158 10.20 2.10 -2.23
C ASP A 158 9.73 1.93 -3.69
N PRO A 159 8.41 2.04 -3.94
CA PRO A 159 7.82 1.80 -5.27
C PRO A 159 8.28 2.79 -6.35
N PHE A 160 8.94 3.88 -5.95
CA PHE A 160 9.44 4.94 -6.82
C PHE A 160 10.92 4.78 -7.17
N TYR A 161 11.58 3.71 -6.71
CA TYR A 161 13.01 3.52 -6.92
C TYR A 161 13.34 3.15 -8.38
N ARG A 162 13.69 4.17 -9.16
CA ARG A 162 13.93 4.12 -10.62
C ARG A 162 14.85 2.99 -11.09
N PRO A 163 16.01 2.71 -10.45
CA PRO A 163 16.87 1.62 -10.91
C PRO A 163 16.17 0.26 -10.88
N SER A 164 15.35 0.00 -9.86
CA SER A 164 14.59 -1.25 -9.77
C SER A 164 13.42 -1.31 -10.74
N LEU A 165 12.72 -0.19 -10.96
CA LEU A 165 11.70 -0.11 -12.01
C LEU A 165 12.30 -0.45 -13.38
N ARG A 166 13.44 0.16 -13.72
CA ARG A 166 14.11 -0.03 -15.03
C ARG A 166 14.65 -1.45 -15.18
N ALA A 167 15.31 -1.98 -14.15
CA ALA A 167 15.83 -3.34 -14.17
C ALA A 167 14.73 -4.39 -14.35
N LEU A 168 13.61 -4.26 -13.62
CA LEU A 168 12.48 -5.17 -13.75
C LEU A 168 11.74 -4.98 -15.08
N ALA A 169 11.56 -3.74 -15.55
CA ALA A 169 10.88 -3.46 -16.81
C ALA A 169 11.62 -4.11 -18.00
N ARG A 170 12.95 -3.94 -18.07
CA ARG A 170 13.81 -4.61 -19.06
C ARG A 170 13.71 -6.12 -18.95
N HIS A 171 13.78 -6.67 -17.74
CA HIS A 171 13.68 -8.11 -17.54
C HIS A 171 12.36 -8.69 -18.05
N HIS A 172 11.22 -8.06 -17.74
CA HIS A 172 9.92 -8.47 -18.23
C HIS A 172 9.80 -8.28 -19.76
N GLY A 173 10.39 -7.21 -20.30
CA GLY A 173 10.49 -6.97 -21.74
C GLY A 173 11.24 -8.08 -22.47
N ASP A 174 12.38 -8.52 -21.93
CA ASP A 174 13.19 -9.61 -22.48
C ASP A 174 12.46 -10.97 -22.47
N LEU A 175 11.61 -11.20 -21.46
CA LEU A 175 10.74 -12.39 -21.39
C LEU A 175 9.49 -12.28 -22.29
N GLY A 176 9.24 -11.12 -22.90
CA GLY A 176 8.01 -10.89 -23.67
C GLY A 176 6.76 -10.68 -22.82
N GLU A 177 6.91 -10.52 -21.50
CA GLU A 177 5.87 -10.14 -20.53
C GLU A 177 5.59 -8.62 -20.63
N ARG A 178 5.19 -8.19 -21.82
CA ARG A 178 5.08 -6.78 -22.22
C ARG A 178 4.08 -6.00 -21.40
N GLN A 179 3.00 -6.63 -20.92
CA GLN A 179 2.00 -5.99 -20.08
C GLN A 179 2.61 -5.56 -18.73
N ARG A 180 3.47 -6.40 -18.14
CA ARG A 180 4.18 -6.11 -16.90
C ARG A 180 5.28 -5.08 -17.09
N ALA A 181 6.05 -5.22 -18.17
CA ALA A 181 7.05 -4.22 -18.55
C ALA A 181 6.39 -2.83 -18.76
N ARG A 182 5.25 -2.79 -19.46
CA ARG A 182 4.47 -1.56 -19.69
C ARG A 182 4.06 -0.90 -18.37
N ALA A 183 3.57 -1.65 -17.39
CA ALA A 183 3.19 -1.10 -16.09
C ALA A 183 4.37 -0.41 -15.37
N LEU A 184 5.56 -1.02 -15.42
CA LEU A 184 6.78 -0.46 -14.83
C LEU A 184 7.28 0.78 -15.60
N TYR A 185 7.29 0.72 -16.94
CA TYR A 185 7.65 1.86 -17.78
C TYR A 185 6.64 3.02 -17.68
N ALA A 186 5.36 2.73 -17.43
CA ALA A 186 4.35 3.78 -17.19
C ALA A 186 4.65 4.56 -15.91
N VAL A 187 5.07 3.87 -14.83
CA VAL A 187 5.52 4.54 -13.60
C VAL A 187 6.80 5.35 -13.87
N LEU A 188 7.79 4.77 -14.57
CA LEU A 188 9.02 5.48 -14.92
C LEU A 188 8.77 6.73 -15.76
N ALA A 189 7.95 6.66 -16.80
CA ALA A 189 7.62 7.79 -17.65
C ALA A 189 6.95 8.95 -16.89
N VAL A 190 6.25 8.65 -15.79
CA VAL A 190 5.68 9.68 -14.92
C VAL A 190 6.77 10.32 -14.04
N LEU A 191 7.74 9.54 -13.55
CA LEU A 191 8.81 10.00 -12.66
C LEU A 191 10.00 10.64 -13.38
N GLU A 192 10.22 10.24 -14.62
CA GLU A 192 11.27 10.72 -15.50
C GLU A 192 10.62 10.95 -16.87
N PRO A 193 9.89 12.07 -17.05
CA PRO A 193 9.21 12.35 -18.32
C PRO A 193 10.15 12.22 -19.50
N GLU A 194 11.40 12.68 -19.38
CA GLU A 194 12.42 12.65 -20.43
C GLU A 194 13.14 11.29 -20.60
N ASP A 195 12.73 10.24 -19.89
CA ASP A 195 13.30 8.89 -20.07
C ASP A 195 12.86 8.30 -21.43
N GLN A 196 13.78 8.36 -22.40
CA GLN A 196 13.52 7.94 -23.77
C GLN A 196 13.18 6.45 -23.88
N GLU A 197 13.82 5.61 -23.06
CA GLU A 197 13.56 4.17 -23.05
C GLU A 197 12.10 3.86 -22.68
N SER A 198 11.58 4.50 -21.63
CA SER A 198 10.18 4.36 -21.23
C SER A 198 9.23 4.85 -22.33
N ARG A 199 9.49 6.03 -22.92
CA ARG A 199 8.69 6.58 -24.03
C ARG A 199 8.65 5.62 -25.22
N ASP A 200 9.81 5.19 -25.70
CA ASP A 200 9.95 4.29 -26.85
C ASP A 200 9.22 2.97 -26.60
N PHE A 201 9.34 2.40 -25.39
CA PHE A 201 8.64 1.16 -25.05
C PHE A 201 7.12 1.34 -25.03
N LEU A 202 6.63 2.41 -24.39
CA LEU A 202 5.19 2.68 -24.28
C LEU A 202 4.54 2.98 -25.64
N ASP A 203 5.25 3.67 -26.53
CA ASP A 203 4.80 3.98 -27.89
C ASP A 203 4.80 2.74 -28.79
N LYS A 204 5.82 1.88 -28.67
CA LYS A 204 5.94 0.64 -29.43
C LYS A 204 4.94 -0.44 -28.99
N HIS A 205 4.57 -0.44 -27.70
CA HIS A 205 3.74 -1.46 -27.09
C HIS A 205 2.47 -0.85 -26.48
N PRO A 206 1.60 -0.22 -27.29
CA PRO A 206 0.36 0.34 -26.80
C PRO A 206 -0.56 -0.78 -26.31
N GLU A 207 -1.29 -0.49 -25.23
CA GLU A 207 -2.33 -1.38 -24.75
C GLU A 207 -3.60 -1.16 -25.57
N THR A 208 -4.22 -2.26 -25.99
CA THR A 208 -5.42 -2.24 -26.83
C THR A 208 -6.50 -3.10 -26.22
N LEU A 209 -7.75 -2.70 -26.42
CA LEU A 209 -8.90 -3.48 -25.99
C LEU A 209 -9.19 -4.57 -27.03
N GLN A 210 -9.15 -5.84 -26.61
CA GLN A 210 -9.57 -6.96 -27.46
C GLN A 210 -11.07 -7.25 -27.27
N GLY A 211 -11.88 -6.84 -28.25
CA GLY A 211 -13.33 -7.04 -28.23
C GLY A 211 -14.04 -6.06 -27.29
N ASP A 212 -15.07 -6.54 -26.60
CA ASP A 212 -15.80 -5.75 -25.60
C ASP A 212 -15.09 -5.81 -24.23
N PRO A 213 -15.09 -4.72 -23.44
CA PRO A 213 -14.53 -4.71 -22.10
C PRO A 213 -15.26 -5.72 -21.24
N ARG A 214 -14.48 -6.45 -20.45
CA ARG A 214 -15.02 -7.34 -19.43
C ARG A 214 -15.13 -6.58 -18.14
N GLU A 215 -16.22 -6.82 -17.40
CA GLU A 215 -16.37 -6.24 -16.07
C GLU A 215 -15.21 -6.69 -15.18
N PRO A 216 -14.62 -5.77 -14.40
CA PRO A 216 -13.49 -6.11 -13.54
C PRO A 216 -13.91 -7.08 -12.44
N ASP A 217 -13.11 -8.13 -12.23
CA ASP A 217 -13.19 -8.91 -11.01
C ASP A 217 -12.65 -8.06 -9.84
N VAL A 218 -13.58 -7.39 -9.18
CA VAL A 218 -13.29 -6.49 -8.06
C VAL A 218 -12.55 -7.22 -6.94
N ALA A 219 -12.89 -8.48 -6.65
CA ALA A 219 -12.25 -9.25 -5.57
C ALA A 219 -10.76 -9.51 -5.89
N ALA A 220 -10.45 -9.82 -7.14
CA ALA A 220 -9.07 -10.01 -7.60
C ALA A 220 -8.25 -8.70 -7.54
N ILE A 221 -8.88 -7.54 -7.75
CA ILE A 221 -8.21 -6.22 -7.74
C ILE A 221 -7.95 -5.71 -6.32
N VAL A 222 -8.96 -5.80 -5.46
CA VAL A 222 -8.90 -5.16 -4.12
C VAL A 222 -8.33 -6.08 -3.06
N GLY A 223 -8.33 -7.39 -3.31
CA GLY A 223 -7.94 -8.42 -2.34
C GLY A 223 -8.99 -8.59 -1.24
N THR A 224 -8.61 -9.27 -0.16
CA THR A 224 -9.52 -9.54 0.96
C THR A 224 -9.78 -8.27 1.77
N MET A 225 -11.05 -7.94 1.98
CA MET A 225 -11.46 -6.87 2.87
C MET A 225 -11.10 -7.21 4.31
N SER A 226 -10.60 -6.23 5.07
CA SER A 226 -10.39 -6.39 6.50
C SER A 226 -11.70 -6.78 7.20
N GLU A 227 -11.65 -7.82 8.02
CA GLU A 227 -12.80 -8.24 8.84
C GLU A 227 -13.22 -7.13 9.82
N ALA A 228 -12.28 -6.27 10.22
CA ALA A 228 -12.54 -5.05 11.00
C ALA A 228 -13.45 -5.32 12.22
N ALA A 229 -13.14 -6.39 12.97
CA ALA A 229 -13.94 -6.90 14.09
C ALA A 229 -15.43 -7.11 13.75
N GLY A 230 -15.71 -7.61 12.54
CA GLY A 230 -17.06 -7.86 12.03
C GLY A 230 -17.85 -6.60 11.63
N VAL A 231 -17.30 -5.40 11.79
CA VAL A 231 -18.03 -4.15 11.53
C VAL A 231 -18.39 -4.00 10.06
N SER A 232 -17.52 -4.41 9.14
CA SER A 232 -17.79 -4.34 7.70
C SER A 232 -19.01 -5.20 7.31
N ALA A 233 -19.10 -6.42 7.83
CA ALA A 233 -20.24 -7.30 7.64
C ALA A 233 -21.52 -6.75 8.28
N VAL A 234 -21.43 -6.17 9.48
CA VAL A 234 -22.55 -5.52 10.16
C VAL A 234 -23.09 -4.35 9.33
N LEU A 235 -22.21 -3.51 8.79
CA LEU A 235 -22.59 -2.41 7.92
C LEU A 235 -23.29 -2.94 6.66
N LEU A 236 -22.75 -3.94 5.98
CA LEU A 236 -23.43 -4.53 4.82
C LEU A 236 -24.86 -5.01 5.14
N GLN A 237 -25.05 -5.71 6.25
CA GLN A 237 -26.38 -6.16 6.68
C GLN A 237 -27.33 -5.00 7.04
N LEU A 238 -26.79 -3.93 7.65
CA LEU A 238 -27.56 -2.72 7.92
C LEU A 238 -27.94 -1.97 6.64
N TRP A 239 -27.11 -2.01 5.60
CA TRP A 239 -27.46 -1.45 4.30
C TRP A 239 -28.64 -2.23 3.68
N ASP A 240 -28.53 -3.55 3.63
CA ASP A 240 -29.51 -4.40 2.95
C ASP A 240 -30.88 -4.43 3.66
N ALA A 241 -30.87 -4.48 5.01
CA ALA A 241 -32.09 -4.71 5.79
C ALA A 241 -32.41 -3.60 6.83
N GLY A 242 -31.46 -2.73 7.13
CA GLY A 242 -31.57 -1.70 8.17
C GLY A 242 -31.67 -0.27 7.64
N GLN A 243 -31.45 -0.02 6.34
CA GLN A 243 -31.31 1.33 5.78
C GLN A 243 -32.47 2.27 6.13
N GLY A 244 -33.72 1.77 6.13
CA GLY A 244 -34.89 2.58 6.48
C GLY A 244 -34.84 3.13 7.92
N LEU A 245 -34.20 2.41 8.84
CA LEU A 245 -34.08 2.76 10.26
C LEU A 245 -32.95 3.77 10.53
N ILE A 246 -31.96 3.84 9.63
CA ILE A 246 -30.78 4.71 9.76
C ILE A 246 -30.74 5.82 8.72
N SER A 247 -31.73 5.89 7.82
CA SER A 247 -31.76 6.82 6.68
C SER A 247 -31.81 8.29 7.08
N GLU A 248 -32.24 8.63 8.30
CA GLU A 248 -32.16 9.99 8.84
C GLU A 248 -30.72 10.44 9.10
N LEU A 249 -29.80 9.50 9.26
CA LEU A 249 -28.37 9.76 9.42
C LEU A 249 -27.62 9.83 8.07
N PHE A 250 -28.34 9.61 6.97
CA PHE A 250 -27.79 9.77 5.63
C PHE A 250 -27.88 11.24 5.25
N ASP A 251 -26.74 11.84 4.92
CA ASP A 251 -26.67 13.24 4.46
C ASP A 251 -27.22 13.32 3.02
N LYS A 252 -28.55 13.30 2.88
CA LYS A 252 -29.23 13.28 1.59
C LYS A 252 -28.88 14.53 0.78
N VAL A 253 -28.57 14.31 -0.48
CA VAL A 253 -28.35 15.36 -1.46
C VAL A 253 -29.60 15.51 -2.29
N ASP A 254 -30.28 16.64 -2.09
CA ASP A 254 -31.34 17.12 -2.97
C ASP A 254 -30.73 17.86 -4.14
N PHE A 255 -31.18 17.53 -5.36
CA PHE A 255 -30.72 18.13 -6.61
C PHE A 255 -31.84 18.06 -7.66
N ASP A 256 -31.86 19.01 -8.60
CA ASP A 256 -32.76 18.96 -9.75
C ASP A 256 -32.34 17.82 -10.71
N ASN A 257 -33.31 17.15 -11.32
CA ASN A 257 -33.06 16.18 -12.39
C ASN A 257 -32.25 16.78 -13.55
N LYS A 258 -32.32 18.09 -13.79
CA LYS A 258 -31.49 18.79 -14.80
C LYS A 258 -29.99 18.78 -14.47
N ALA A 259 -29.62 18.66 -13.19
CA ALA A 259 -28.23 18.56 -12.76
C ALA A 259 -27.65 17.16 -12.94
N ARG A 260 -28.46 16.17 -13.36
CA ARG A 260 -27.97 14.81 -13.63
C ARG A 260 -27.15 14.78 -14.92
N VAL A 261 -25.96 14.21 -14.83
CA VAL A 261 -25.10 13.98 -15.99
C VAL A 261 -25.64 12.78 -16.77
N SER A 262 -25.99 13.03 -18.04
CA SER A 262 -26.42 11.98 -18.94
C SER A 262 -25.21 11.30 -19.60
N PRO A 263 -25.13 9.95 -19.64
CA PRO A 263 -24.04 9.28 -20.34
C PRO A 263 -24.09 9.52 -21.85
N VAL A 264 -25.22 9.96 -22.43
CA VAL A 264 -25.31 10.29 -23.87
C VAL A 264 -24.90 11.74 -24.20
N GLY A 265 -24.48 12.54 -23.20
CA GLY A 265 -24.00 13.89 -23.43
C GLY A 265 -22.62 13.95 -24.11
N ASP A 266 -22.28 15.14 -24.60
CA ASP A 266 -21.04 15.40 -25.35
C ASP A 266 -19.92 16.07 -24.53
N THR A 267 -20.16 16.39 -23.26
CA THR A 267 -19.12 16.91 -22.37
C THR A 267 -18.09 15.83 -22.03
N ALA A 268 -16.86 16.23 -21.68
CA ALA A 268 -15.82 15.30 -21.25
C ALA A 268 -16.29 14.42 -20.08
N LEU A 269 -16.95 15.02 -19.08
CA LEU A 269 -17.58 14.32 -17.96
C LEU A 269 -18.61 13.28 -18.42
N SER A 270 -19.46 13.61 -19.40
CA SER A 270 -20.46 12.68 -19.94
C SER A 270 -19.81 11.50 -20.68
N LYS A 271 -18.77 11.77 -21.48
CA LYS A 271 -18.01 10.74 -22.20
C LYS A 271 -17.27 9.81 -21.25
N ALA A 272 -16.60 10.37 -20.23
CA ALA A 272 -15.93 9.60 -19.19
C ALA A 272 -16.94 8.75 -18.40
N TRP A 273 -18.09 9.32 -18.05
CA TRP A 273 -19.16 8.59 -17.34
C TRP A 273 -19.71 7.43 -18.15
N ARG A 274 -19.98 7.63 -19.45
CA ARG A 274 -20.37 6.57 -20.39
C ARG A 274 -19.34 5.44 -20.39
N GLU A 275 -18.06 5.80 -20.47
CA GLU A 275 -16.98 4.82 -20.56
C GLU A 275 -16.80 4.03 -19.26
N VAL A 276 -16.89 4.69 -18.09
CA VAL A 276 -16.83 4.02 -16.79
C VAL A 276 -18.02 3.08 -16.61
N LEU A 277 -19.25 3.49 -16.95
CA LEU A 277 -20.42 2.61 -16.91
C LEU A 277 -20.29 1.41 -17.85
N ARG A 278 -19.63 1.59 -19.00
CA ARG A 278 -19.35 0.50 -19.95
C ARG A 278 -18.34 -0.50 -19.38
N ARG A 279 -17.32 -0.04 -18.66
CA ARG A 279 -16.25 -0.89 -18.08
C ARG A 279 -16.66 -1.55 -16.76
N MET A 280 -17.41 -0.84 -15.92
CA MET A 280 -17.78 -1.28 -14.56
C MET A 280 -19.14 -1.98 -14.47
N GLY A 281 -19.87 -2.04 -15.58
CA GLY A 281 -21.26 -2.49 -15.61
C GLY A 281 -22.25 -1.35 -15.34
N GLN A 282 -23.46 -1.49 -15.88
CA GLN A 282 -24.53 -0.51 -15.70
C GLN A 282 -25.00 -0.48 -14.24
N THR A 283 -25.11 0.72 -13.66
CA THR A 283 -25.52 0.89 -12.26
C THR A 283 -26.72 1.84 -12.15
N LYS A 284 -27.44 1.77 -11.02
CA LYS A 284 -28.54 2.70 -10.70
C LYS A 284 -28.05 4.00 -10.03
N VAL A 285 -26.74 4.25 -10.05
CA VAL A 285 -26.10 5.38 -9.37
C VAL A 285 -26.26 6.64 -10.22
N ALA A 286 -26.77 7.70 -9.62
CA ALA A 286 -26.86 8.99 -10.30
C ALA A 286 -25.53 9.73 -10.21
N LEU A 287 -25.07 10.31 -11.32
CA LEU A 287 -23.99 11.30 -11.34
C LEU A 287 -24.62 12.70 -11.43
N VAL A 288 -24.27 13.59 -10.51
CA VAL A 288 -24.83 14.93 -10.37
C VAL A 288 -23.73 15.97 -10.52
N ALA A 289 -23.93 16.95 -11.40
CA ALA A 289 -23.02 18.06 -11.64
C ALA A 289 -23.73 19.38 -11.31
N ASP A 290 -23.89 19.65 -10.02
CA ASP A 290 -24.56 20.84 -9.51
C ASP A 290 -23.57 21.74 -8.74
N PRO A 291 -23.25 22.94 -9.24
CA PRO A 291 -22.35 23.87 -8.57
C PRO A 291 -22.82 24.29 -7.17
N GLU A 292 -24.13 24.30 -6.88
CA GLU A 292 -24.66 24.67 -5.56
C GLU A 292 -24.25 23.66 -4.46
N LEU A 293 -23.78 22.47 -4.86
CA LEU A 293 -23.32 21.44 -3.93
C LEU A 293 -21.88 21.64 -3.46
N ASP A 294 -21.11 22.55 -4.08
CA ASP A 294 -19.70 22.81 -3.73
C ASP A 294 -19.55 23.49 -2.38
N GLU A 295 -20.54 24.28 -1.97
CA GLU A 295 -20.53 25.03 -0.70
C GLU A 295 -20.80 24.14 0.52
N ARG A 296 -21.08 22.84 0.33
CA ARG A 296 -21.40 21.91 1.42
C ARG A 296 -20.15 21.38 2.13
N GLU A 297 -20.28 21.11 3.42
CA GLU A 297 -19.20 20.49 4.21
C GLU A 297 -18.81 19.10 3.68
N ARG A 298 -17.49 18.86 3.66
CA ARG A 298 -16.81 17.69 3.10
C ARG A 298 -17.14 16.38 3.82
N ILE A 299 -17.13 15.25 3.11
CA ILE A 299 -17.08 13.93 3.75
C ILE A 299 -15.64 13.62 4.19
N GLY A 300 -15.32 13.94 5.44
CA GLY A 300 -14.03 13.59 6.08
C GLY A 300 -12.85 14.48 5.64
N GLU A 301 -11.65 13.91 5.62
CA GLU A 301 -10.38 14.59 5.22
C GLU A 301 -10.13 14.55 3.70
N GLN A 302 -11.14 14.19 2.91
CA GLN A 302 -11.00 14.25 1.46
C GLN A 302 -10.71 15.71 1.04
N PRO A 303 -9.82 15.93 0.05
CA PRO A 303 -9.64 17.27 -0.51
C PRO A 303 -11.01 17.81 -0.97
N PRO A 304 -11.24 19.14 -0.91
CA PRO A 304 -12.52 19.74 -1.31
C PRO A 304 -12.97 19.16 -2.64
N LEU A 305 -14.26 18.78 -2.78
CA LEU A 305 -14.96 18.29 -3.99
C LEU A 305 -14.21 18.57 -5.30
N ALA A 306 -13.12 17.84 -5.52
CA ALA A 306 -12.19 18.21 -6.57
C ALA A 306 -12.68 17.52 -7.83
N TRP A 307 -12.77 16.19 -7.73
CA TRP A 307 -13.20 15.34 -8.82
C TRP A 307 -14.60 14.79 -8.56
N ILE A 308 -14.72 13.68 -7.82
CA ILE A 308 -15.97 12.96 -7.61
C ILE A 308 -16.10 12.57 -6.13
N GLU A 309 -17.26 12.83 -5.53
CA GLU A 309 -17.56 12.44 -4.14
C GLU A 309 -18.74 11.46 -4.10
N PRO A 310 -18.59 10.27 -3.47
CA PRO A 310 -19.70 9.34 -3.26
C PRO A 310 -20.60 9.81 -2.11
N ARG A 311 -21.92 9.65 -2.28
CA ARG A 311 -22.94 10.00 -1.28
C ARG A 311 -23.74 8.78 -0.88
N CYS A 312 -23.73 8.50 0.43
CA CYS A 312 -24.52 7.43 1.01
C CYS A 312 -25.97 7.92 1.21
N GLN A 313 -26.83 7.56 0.26
CA GLN A 313 -28.27 7.76 0.30
C GLN A 313 -28.96 6.65 -0.51
N VAL A 314 -30.29 6.61 -0.55
CA VAL A 314 -31.04 5.54 -1.23
C VAL A 314 -31.83 6.13 -2.40
N PRO A 315 -31.47 5.85 -3.67
CA PRO A 315 -30.27 5.13 -4.13
C PRO A 315 -28.98 5.96 -4.00
N PRO A 316 -27.78 5.35 -3.95
CA PRO A 316 -26.51 6.07 -3.88
C PRO A 316 -26.31 7.04 -5.05
N ALA A 317 -25.52 8.09 -4.81
CA ALA A 317 -25.21 9.10 -5.81
C ALA A 317 -23.73 9.47 -5.81
N LEU A 318 -23.26 9.99 -6.94
CA LEU A 318 -21.96 10.63 -7.12
C LEU A 318 -22.18 12.12 -7.37
N VAL A 319 -21.42 12.97 -6.68
CA VAL A 319 -21.41 14.41 -6.90
C VAL A 319 -20.10 14.78 -7.60
N ALA A 320 -20.20 15.37 -8.78
CA ALA A 320 -19.07 15.92 -9.51
C ALA A 320 -18.71 17.29 -8.96
N GLY A 321 -17.49 17.41 -8.46
CA GLY A 321 -16.91 18.65 -7.97
C GLY A 321 -16.43 19.56 -9.10
N ALA A 322 -15.92 20.74 -8.74
CA ALA A 322 -15.56 21.79 -9.70
C ALA A 322 -14.59 21.31 -10.79
N LEU A 323 -13.49 20.61 -10.44
CA LEU A 323 -12.53 20.15 -11.45
C LEU A 323 -13.15 19.13 -12.40
N ALA A 324 -14.03 18.24 -11.91
CA ALA A 324 -14.69 17.27 -12.79
C ALA A 324 -15.70 17.91 -13.75
N ARG A 325 -16.36 18.99 -13.33
CA ARG A 325 -17.33 19.71 -14.17
C ARG A 325 -16.64 20.56 -15.22
N ASP A 326 -15.53 21.19 -14.85
CA ASP A 326 -14.78 22.12 -15.70
C ASP A 326 -13.73 21.41 -16.58
N ALA A 327 -13.50 20.11 -16.37
CA ALA A 327 -12.53 19.31 -17.12
C ALA A 327 -12.87 19.22 -18.62
N GLY A 328 -11.87 19.48 -19.46
CA GLY A 328 -11.91 19.22 -20.90
C GLY A 328 -11.60 17.76 -21.27
N ASP A 329 -11.62 17.47 -22.57
CA ASP A 329 -11.35 16.12 -23.09
C ASP A 329 -9.90 15.66 -22.80
N GLU A 330 -8.97 16.60 -22.59
CA GLU A 330 -7.57 16.34 -22.21
C GLU A 330 -7.42 15.75 -20.81
N LEU A 331 -8.39 15.99 -19.91
CA LEU A 331 -8.43 15.45 -18.55
C LEU A 331 -9.35 14.22 -18.44
N ARG A 332 -9.72 13.62 -19.58
CA ARG A 332 -10.60 12.46 -19.61
C ARG A 332 -10.06 11.25 -18.82
N PRO A 333 -8.77 10.90 -18.87
CA PRO A 333 -8.24 9.80 -18.05
C PRO A 333 -8.39 10.04 -16.54
N GLU A 334 -8.22 11.29 -16.08
CA GLU A 334 -8.41 11.69 -14.69
C GLU A 334 -9.89 11.58 -14.27
N LEU A 335 -10.80 12.00 -15.15
CA LEU A 335 -12.24 11.82 -14.96
C LEU A 335 -12.60 10.32 -14.86
N GLU A 336 -12.11 9.49 -15.78
CA GLU A 336 -12.37 8.04 -15.77
C GLU A 336 -11.84 7.39 -14.48
N PHE A 337 -10.65 7.77 -14.02
CA PHE A 337 -10.09 7.31 -12.74
C PHE A 337 -10.99 7.71 -11.56
N ALA A 338 -11.31 9.00 -11.44
CA ALA A 338 -12.08 9.53 -10.33
C ALA A 338 -13.52 8.98 -10.28
N LEU A 339 -14.15 8.83 -11.44
CA LEU A 339 -15.49 8.26 -11.58
C LEU A 339 -15.50 6.78 -11.23
N ALA A 340 -14.53 5.98 -11.69
CA ALA A 340 -14.43 4.57 -11.36
C ALA A 340 -14.20 4.35 -9.86
N ARG A 341 -13.32 5.15 -9.25
CA ARG A 341 -13.07 5.20 -7.80
C ARG A 341 -14.34 5.55 -7.02
N GLY A 342 -15.05 6.58 -7.46
CA GLY A 342 -16.32 7.00 -6.87
C GLY A 342 -17.39 5.91 -6.98
N LEU A 343 -17.53 5.30 -8.16
CA LEU A 343 -18.51 4.26 -8.43
C LEU A 343 -18.26 3.01 -7.58
N TYR A 344 -17.00 2.57 -7.44
CA TYR A 344 -16.65 1.50 -6.51
C TYR A 344 -17.10 1.84 -5.08
N CYS A 345 -16.87 3.07 -4.62
CA CYS A 345 -17.29 3.51 -3.29
C CYS A 345 -18.81 3.45 -3.06
N THR A 346 -19.63 3.40 -4.12
CA THR A 346 -21.11 3.31 -3.99
C THR A 346 -21.65 1.89 -3.87
N ARG A 347 -20.79 0.86 -3.89
CA ARG A 347 -21.18 -0.54 -3.67
C ARG A 347 -21.68 -0.75 -2.24
N ASN A 348 -22.58 -1.71 -2.05
CA ASN A 348 -23.26 -1.96 -0.76
C ASN A 348 -22.26 -2.15 0.39
N GLU A 349 -21.18 -2.87 0.14
CA GLU A 349 -20.13 -3.18 1.10
C GLU A 349 -19.27 -1.96 1.52
N THR A 350 -19.23 -0.89 0.72
CA THR A 350 -18.38 0.28 0.98
C THR A 350 -19.15 1.58 1.22
N VAL A 351 -20.39 1.70 0.73
CA VAL A 351 -21.11 2.99 0.62
C VAL A 351 -21.29 3.71 1.93
N MET A 352 -21.56 3.01 3.02
CA MET A 352 -21.69 3.66 4.33
C MET A 352 -20.35 4.18 4.86
N VAL A 353 -19.25 3.49 4.58
CA VAL A 353 -17.94 3.93 5.07
C VAL A 353 -17.40 5.08 4.22
N ALA A 354 -17.55 4.99 2.90
CA ALA A 354 -17.04 5.95 1.94
C ALA A 354 -17.94 7.19 1.77
N GLY A 355 -19.26 7.00 1.82
CA GLY A 355 -20.26 8.03 1.49
C GLY A 355 -20.93 8.72 2.67
N LEU A 356 -20.56 8.37 3.92
CA LEU A 356 -21.03 9.07 5.12
C LEU A 356 -19.93 9.91 5.78
N ARG A 357 -20.34 11.04 6.36
CA ARG A 357 -19.50 11.83 7.26
C ARG A 357 -19.01 10.98 8.43
N ARG A 358 -17.82 11.31 8.96
CA ARG A 358 -17.21 10.61 10.10
C ARG A 358 -18.16 10.52 11.30
N ARG A 359 -18.87 11.62 11.60
CA ARG A 359 -19.83 11.69 12.70
C ARG A 359 -21.03 10.76 12.47
N SER A 360 -21.64 10.80 11.29
CA SER A 360 -22.81 9.96 10.95
C SER A 360 -22.44 8.47 10.99
N LEU A 361 -21.30 8.10 10.40
CA LEU A 361 -20.77 6.74 10.45
C LEU A 361 -20.50 6.28 11.90
N ALA A 362 -19.84 7.11 12.71
CA ALA A 362 -19.55 6.80 14.11
C ALA A 362 -20.85 6.60 14.91
N THR A 363 -21.89 7.41 14.66
CA THR A 363 -23.21 7.25 15.28
C THR A 363 -23.85 5.92 14.89
N ILE A 364 -23.83 5.54 13.61
CA ILE A 364 -24.38 4.26 13.14
C ILE A 364 -23.65 3.08 13.78
N ILE A 365 -22.31 3.09 13.77
CA ILE A 365 -21.50 2.03 14.38
C ILE A 365 -21.78 1.94 15.88
N SER A 366 -21.82 3.08 16.58
CA SER A 366 -22.14 3.12 18.01
C SER A 366 -23.54 2.58 18.30
N SER A 367 -24.52 2.91 17.46
CA SER A 367 -25.90 2.41 17.58
C SER A 367 -25.94 0.89 17.40
N ALA A 368 -25.22 0.35 16.42
CA ALA A 368 -25.14 -1.08 16.17
C ALA A 368 -24.45 -1.83 17.33
N LEU A 369 -23.36 -1.27 17.86
CA LEU A 369 -22.65 -1.81 19.03
C LEU A 369 -23.57 -1.83 20.26
N LEU A 370 -24.27 -0.74 20.56
CA LEU A 370 -25.22 -0.67 21.67
C LEU A 370 -26.38 -1.67 21.50
N ALA A 371 -26.82 -1.91 20.26
CA ALA A 371 -27.92 -2.82 19.96
C ALA A 371 -27.52 -4.29 20.09
N PHE A 372 -26.35 -4.68 19.56
CA PHE A 372 -26.03 -6.08 19.27
C PHE A 372 -24.73 -6.61 19.88
N HIS A 373 -23.78 -5.75 20.28
CA HIS A 373 -22.48 -6.22 20.77
C HIS A 373 -22.55 -6.67 22.24
N PRO A 374 -22.00 -7.85 22.61
CA PRO A 374 -22.17 -8.43 23.94
C PRO A 374 -21.61 -7.56 25.07
N ARG A 375 -20.41 -6.97 24.88
CA ARG A 375 -19.76 -6.08 25.88
C ARG A 375 -20.52 -4.80 26.19
N HIS A 376 -21.47 -4.40 25.35
CA HIS A 376 -22.25 -3.17 25.54
C HIS A 376 -23.59 -3.40 26.24
N GLY A 377 -23.86 -4.60 26.78
CA GLY A 377 -25.09 -4.92 27.50
C GLY A 377 -25.41 -3.98 28.68
N THR A 378 -24.41 -3.56 29.46
CA THR A 378 -24.60 -2.61 30.57
C THR A 378 -24.93 -1.20 30.07
N ARG A 379 -24.22 -0.73 29.03
CA ARG A 379 -24.52 0.56 28.37
C ARG A 379 -25.88 0.54 27.71
N LYS A 380 -26.31 -0.60 27.16
CA LYS A 380 -27.64 -0.81 26.58
C LYS A 380 -28.77 -0.60 27.59
N GLN A 381 -28.57 -1.00 28.86
CA GLN A 381 -29.55 -0.75 29.92
C GLN A 381 -29.62 0.75 30.29
N GLN A 382 -28.48 1.43 30.34
CA GLN A 382 -28.39 2.88 30.62
C GLN A 382 -28.94 3.72 29.44
N ALA A 383 -28.71 3.28 28.21
CA ALA A 383 -29.14 3.92 26.96
C ALA A 383 -30.66 3.89 26.76
N ARG A 384 -31.41 3.01 27.45
CA ARG A 384 -32.88 2.92 27.31
C ARG A 384 -33.62 4.22 27.63
N ASN A 385 -33.02 5.06 28.47
CA ASN A 385 -33.57 6.37 28.87
C ASN A 385 -32.69 7.54 28.42
N ALA A 386 -31.68 7.29 27.57
CA ALA A 386 -30.79 8.34 27.09
C ALA A 386 -31.38 9.01 25.85
N GLU A 387 -31.29 10.34 25.79
CA GLU A 387 -31.81 11.15 24.68
C GLU A 387 -30.84 11.26 23.50
N ASP A 388 -29.63 10.70 23.62
CA ASP A 388 -28.64 10.79 22.55
C ASP A 388 -29.03 9.96 21.31
N VAL A 389 -28.61 10.46 20.14
CA VAL A 389 -29.02 9.90 18.85
C VAL A 389 -28.61 8.43 18.70
N ALA A 390 -27.44 8.03 19.20
CA ALA A 390 -26.95 6.67 19.05
C ALA A 390 -27.76 5.68 19.90
N SER A 391 -28.14 6.06 21.12
CA SER A 391 -29.03 5.27 21.98
C SER A 391 -30.42 5.10 21.37
N ARG A 392 -31.01 6.18 20.83
CA ARG A 392 -32.32 6.14 20.16
C ARG A 392 -32.31 5.20 18.95
N VAL A 393 -31.34 5.38 18.05
CA VAL A 393 -31.18 4.55 16.85
C VAL A 393 -30.85 3.10 17.22
N GLY A 394 -29.98 2.87 18.20
CA GLY A 394 -29.68 1.52 18.70
C GLY A 394 -30.92 0.79 19.25
N SER A 395 -31.78 1.49 19.97
CA SER A 395 -33.07 0.95 20.45
C SER A 395 -34.02 0.63 19.29
N GLU A 396 -34.10 1.52 18.30
CA GLU A 396 -34.88 1.28 17.09
C GLU A 396 -34.40 0.05 16.32
N LEU A 397 -33.08 -0.09 16.12
CA LEU A 397 -32.45 -1.24 15.47
C LEU A 397 -32.78 -2.55 16.21
N ALA A 398 -32.62 -2.58 17.53
CA ALA A 398 -32.91 -3.77 18.32
C ALA A 398 -34.39 -4.19 18.27
N ARG A 399 -35.32 -3.24 18.05
CA ARG A 399 -36.76 -3.49 18.07
C ARG A 399 -37.36 -3.77 16.70
N LYS A 400 -36.93 -3.03 15.67
CA LYS A 400 -37.58 -2.99 14.34
C LYS A 400 -36.85 -3.82 13.28
N LEU A 401 -35.57 -4.15 13.50
CA LEU A 401 -34.82 -4.95 12.53
C LEU A 401 -35.39 -6.39 12.47
N PRO A 402 -35.49 -7.03 11.29
CA PRO A 402 -35.96 -8.40 11.19
C PRO A 402 -35.19 -9.35 12.10
N ILE A 403 -35.90 -10.23 12.81
CA ILE A 403 -35.30 -11.08 13.87
C ILE A 403 -34.14 -11.94 13.36
N ARG A 404 -34.21 -12.42 12.11
CA ARG A 404 -33.12 -13.19 11.49
C ARG A 404 -31.85 -12.36 11.34
N VAL A 405 -31.98 -11.12 10.85
CA VAL A 405 -30.86 -10.18 10.68
C VAL A 405 -30.30 -9.78 12.04
N ALA A 406 -31.15 -9.44 13.01
CA ALA A 406 -30.72 -9.11 14.37
C ALA A 406 -29.90 -10.24 15.02
N ARG A 407 -30.28 -11.51 14.82
CA ARG A 407 -29.52 -12.67 15.29
C ARG A 407 -28.19 -12.85 14.56
N GLN A 408 -28.15 -12.62 13.25
CA GLN A 408 -26.92 -12.65 12.47
C GLN A 408 -25.94 -11.58 12.94
N LEU A 409 -26.39 -10.34 13.13
CA LEU A 409 -25.56 -9.25 13.67
C LEU A 409 -25.00 -9.58 15.05
N GLY A 410 -25.83 -10.13 15.94
CA GLY A 410 -25.38 -10.56 17.27
C GLY A 410 -24.36 -11.71 17.22
N THR A 411 -24.44 -12.58 16.21
CA THR A 411 -23.47 -13.67 16.01
C THR A 411 -22.13 -13.12 15.52
N ILE A 412 -22.14 -12.24 14.52
CA ILE A 412 -20.93 -11.58 13.99
C ILE A 412 -20.18 -10.87 15.12
N PHE A 413 -20.86 -10.02 15.90
CA PHE A 413 -20.18 -9.32 17.01
C PHE A 413 -19.71 -10.24 18.14
N LYS A 414 -20.32 -11.42 18.31
CA LYS A 414 -19.87 -12.41 19.28
C LYS A 414 -18.61 -13.12 18.81
N GLU A 415 -18.52 -13.44 17.52
CA GLU A 415 -17.35 -14.08 16.90
C GLU A 415 -16.12 -13.16 16.98
N HIS A 416 -16.32 -11.85 16.82
CA HIS A 416 -15.24 -10.85 16.86
C HIS A 416 -15.15 -10.05 18.17
N GLU A 417 -15.70 -10.56 19.28
CA GLU A 417 -15.87 -9.78 20.52
C GLU A 417 -14.55 -9.21 21.09
N SER A 418 -13.45 -9.95 20.95
CA SER A 418 -12.13 -9.57 21.47
C SER A 418 -11.27 -8.77 20.49
N GLU A 419 -11.71 -8.59 19.25
CA GLU A 419 -10.90 -7.95 18.22
C GLU A 419 -10.96 -6.42 18.31
N PRO A 420 -9.82 -5.73 18.14
CA PRO A 420 -9.82 -4.27 18.06
C PRO A 420 -10.39 -3.82 16.71
N PHE A 421 -11.16 -2.72 16.74
CA PHE A 421 -11.67 -2.07 15.54
C PHE A 421 -11.14 -0.64 15.42
N ASP A 422 -10.61 -0.32 14.23
CA ASP A 422 -10.25 1.05 13.84
C ASP A 422 -10.96 1.43 12.54
N THR A 423 -11.86 2.41 12.62
CA THR A 423 -12.56 2.96 11.45
C THR A 423 -11.61 3.64 10.47
N ARG A 424 -10.46 4.15 10.92
CA ARG A 424 -9.45 4.75 10.04
C ARG A 424 -8.84 3.70 9.13
N ALA A 425 -8.41 2.57 9.69
CA ALA A 425 -7.88 1.44 8.93
C ALA A 425 -8.88 0.94 7.88
N LEU A 426 -10.17 0.78 8.24
CA LEU A 426 -11.22 0.38 7.30
C LEU A 426 -11.41 1.41 6.18
N ARG A 427 -11.46 2.71 6.50
CA ARG A 427 -11.55 3.78 5.48
C ARG A 427 -10.35 3.79 4.54
N THR A 428 -9.14 3.66 5.08
CA THR A 428 -7.90 3.59 4.30
C THR A 428 -7.91 2.39 3.36
N TRP A 429 -8.33 1.21 3.83
CA TRP A 429 -8.46 0.03 2.97
C TRP A 429 -9.46 0.29 1.82
N ILE A 430 -10.62 0.86 2.10
CA ILE A 430 -11.63 1.17 1.08
C ILE A 430 -11.12 2.19 0.07
N HIS A 431 -10.41 3.23 0.51
CA HIS A 431 -9.81 4.22 -0.39
C HIS A 431 -8.77 3.58 -1.31
N ARG A 432 -7.87 2.76 -0.77
CA ARG A 432 -6.87 2.03 -1.58
C ARG A 432 -7.52 1.06 -2.55
N ALA A 433 -8.56 0.34 -2.13
CA ALA A 433 -9.35 -0.54 -2.99
C ALA A 433 -9.98 0.26 -4.16
N ALA A 434 -10.56 1.42 -3.86
CA ALA A 434 -11.13 2.31 -4.86
C ALA A 434 -10.07 2.85 -5.83
N ASP A 435 -8.87 3.18 -5.33
CA ASP A 435 -7.75 3.66 -6.15
C ASP A 435 -7.26 2.56 -7.11
N ARG A 436 -7.17 1.31 -6.64
CA ARG A 436 -6.82 0.14 -7.47
C ARG A 436 -7.84 -0.11 -8.58
N VAL A 437 -9.14 -0.09 -8.23
CA VAL A 437 -10.21 -0.19 -9.24
C VAL A 437 -10.14 0.98 -10.22
N GLY A 438 -9.94 2.20 -9.71
CA GLY A 438 -9.80 3.40 -10.53
C GLY A 438 -8.69 3.27 -11.57
N VAL A 439 -7.48 2.86 -11.16
CA VAL A 439 -6.34 2.75 -12.09
C VAL A 439 -6.50 1.60 -13.07
N VAL A 440 -7.10 0.48 -12.65
CA VAL A 440 -7.43 -0.64 -13.56
C VAL A 440 -8.45 -0.20 -14.59
N VAL A 441 -9.44 0.61 -14.22
CA VAL A 441 -10.46 1.07 -15.16
C VAL A 441 -9.88 2.11 -16.11
N CYS A 442 -9.21 3.17 -15.62
CA CYS A 442 -8.71 4.24 -16.49
C CYS A 442 -7.53 3.81 -17.38
N GLY A 443 -6.68 2.89 -16.91
CA GLY A 443 -5.50 2.43 -17.65
C GLY A 443 -4.34 3.44 -17.72
N ASP A 444 -4.47 4.61 -17.08
CA ASP A 444 -3.47 5.67 -17.07
C ASP A 444 -2.96 5.94 -15.65
N VAL A 445 -1.77 5.43 -15.36
CA VAL A 445 -1.09 5.58 -14.06
C VAL A 445 -0.77 7.04 -13.77
N GLY A 446 -0.38 7.82 -14.79
CA GLY A 446 -0.06 9.24 -14.63
C GLY A 446 -1.29 10.05 -14.24
N ALA A 447 -2.42 9.81 -14.90
CA ALA A 447 -3.69 10.44 -14.57
C ALA A 447 -4.16 10.09 -13.15
N ALA A 448 -4.07 8.81 -12.77
CA ALA A 448 -4.38 8.37 -11.41
C ALA A 448 -3.53 9.10 -10.35
N LEU A 449 -2.22 9.19 -10.58
CA LEU A 449 -1.30 9.89 -9.67
C LEU A 449 -1.55 11.40 -9.63
N ARG A 450 -1.94 12.04 -10.73
CA ARG A 450 -2.36 13.46 -10.75
C ARG A 450 -3.61 13.71 -9.92
N VAL A 451 -4.61 12.83 -10.02
CA VAL A 451 -5.83 12.94 -9.19
C VAL A 451 -5.51 12.80 -7.71
N LEU A 452 -4.65 11.86 -7.32
CA LEU A 452 -4.26 11.63 -5.92
C LEU A 452 -3.30 12.70 -5.36
N ALA A 453 -2.45 13.28 -6.19
CA ALA A 453 -1.57 14.38 -5.80
C ALA A 453 -2.36 15.66 -5.47
N GLY A 454 -3.52 15.84 -6.10
CA GLY A 454 -4.40 16.97 -5.90
C GLY A 454 -4.07 18.19 -6.78
N PRO A 455 -4.93 19.21 -6.77
CA PRO A 455 -4.78 20.38 -7.64
C PRO A 455 -3.51 21.16 -7.30
N GLY A 456 -2.83 21.66 -8.33
CA GLY A 456 -1.63 22.51 -8.20
C GLY A 456 -0.32 21.74 -8.02
N VAL A 457 -0.35 20.41 -7.93
CA VAL A 457 0.87 19.59 -7.95
C VAL A 457 1.22 19.24 -9.40
N ALA A 458 2.46 19.50 -9.82
CA ALA A 458 2.94 19.04 -11.11
C ALA A 458 2.90 17.51 -11.15
N GLY A 459 2.19 16.97 -12.16
CA GLY A 459 1.83 15.56 -12.24
C GLY A 459 2.94 14.57 -12.55
N THR A 460 4.19 15.00 -12.48
CA THR A 460 5.37 14.26 -12.94
C THR A 460 6.61 14.64 -12.15
N GLY A 461 7.64 13.80 -12.22
CA GLY A 461 8.97 14.13 -11.71
C GLY A 461 9.05 14.30 -10.19
N THR A 462 9.96 15.15 -9.75
CA THR A 462 10.28 15.38 -8.32
C THR A 462 9.10 15.95 -7.52
N ALA A 463 8.21 16.72 -8.16
CA ALA A 463 7.01 17.24 -7.52
C ALA A 463 6.05 16.11 -7.12
N LEU A 464 5.90 15.10 -7.98
CA LEU A 464 5.07 13.94 -7.69
C LEU A 464 5.67 13.06 -6.61
N GLU A 465 6.99 12.90 -6.59
CA GLU A 465 7.69 12.20 -5.51
C GLU A 465 7.53 12.90 -4.16
N ALA A 466 7.64 14.23 -4.15
CA ALA A 466 7.40 15.04 -2.95
C ALA A 466 5.94 14.91 -2.46
N ALA A 467 4.98 14.77 -3.37
CA ALA A 467 3.59 14.48 -3.03
C ALA A 467 3.41 13.05 -2.49
N ALA A 468 3.99 12.04 -3.13
CA ALA A 468 3.93 10.65 -2.69
C ALA A 468 4.61 10.41 -1.33
N ALA A 469 5.68 11.14 -1.03
CA ALA A 469 6.31 11.13 0.30
C ALA A 469 5.36 11.58 1.41
N LYS A 470 4.38 12.44 1.10
CA LYS A 470 3.36 12.94 2.03
C LYS A 470 2.04 12.17 1.96
N ASN A 471 1.82 11.40 0.90
CA ASN A 471 0.58 10.66 0.66
C ASN A 471 0.85 9.15 0.58
N PRO A 472 0.60 8.39 1.66
CA PRO A 472 0.85 6.94 1.67
C PRO A 472 -0.02 6.19 0.67
N ASP A 473 -1.20 6.70 0.31
CA ASP A 473 -2.09 6.02 -0.64
C ASP A 473 -1.55 6.10 -2.08
N MET A 474 -0.83 7.16 -2.44
CA MET A 474 -0.09 7.20 -3.72
C MET A 474 0.99 6.12 -3.78
N ARG A 475 1.74 5.92 -2.69
CA ARG A 475 2.77 4.87 -2.63
C ARG A 475 2.17 3.49 -2.76
N GLU A 476 1.02 3.26 -2.12
CA GLU A 476 0.29 2.00 -2.19
C GLU A 476 -0.29 1.74 -3.58
N LEU A 477 -0.77 2.77 -4.28
CA LEU A 477 -1.22 2.64 -5.66
C LEU A 477 -0.05 2.26 -6.58
N VAL A 478 1.10 2.92 -6.46
CA VAL A 478 2.29 2.56 -7.26
C VAL A 478 2.78 1.15 -6.90
N ALA A 479 2.80 0.78 -5.62
CA ALA A 479 3.13 -0.58 -5.18
C ALA A 479 2.23 -1.63 -5.84
N TYR A 480 0.92 -1.36 -5.95
CA TYR A 480 0.00 -2.23 -6.68
C TYR A 480 0.33 -2.30 -8.18
N VAL A 481 0.57 -1.15 -8.83
CA VAL A 481 0.92 -1.09 -10.26
C VAL A 481 2.16 -1.91 -10.59
N VAL A 482 3.20 -1.83 -9.75
CA VAL A 482 4.49 -2.51 -9.97
C VAL A 482 4.52 -3.96 -9.46
N SER A 483 3.46 -4.43 -8.79
CA SER A 483 3.41 -5.79 -8.22
C SER A 483 3.16 -6.90 -9.25
N GLY A 484 2.73 -6.56 -10.47
CA GLY A 484 2.24 -7.51 -11.47
C GLY A 484 0.71 -7.69 -11.42
N ALA A 485 0.08 -7.55 -10.23
CA ALA A 485 -1.37 -7.71 -10.08
C ALA A 485 -2.17 -6.72 -10.95
N TYR A 486 -1.67 -5.49 -11.11
CA TYR A 486 -2.27 -4.51 -12.02
C TYR A 486 -2.25 -4.98 -13.48
N ALA A 487 -1.13 -5.51 -13.96
CA ALA A 487 -1.00 -6.02 -15.33
C ALA A 487 -1.97 -7.20 -15.56
N ASP A 488 -2.10 -8.09 -14.57
CA ASP A 488 -3.01 -9.23 -14.65
C ASP A 488 -4.48 -8.78 -14.61
N ALA A 489 -4.83 -7.77 -13.82
CA ALA A 489 -6.17 -7.17 -13.81
C ALA A 489 -6.53 -6.48 -15.13
N ARG A 490 -5.57 -5.76 -15.75
CA ARG A 490 -5.76 -5.16 -17.08
C ARG A 490 -6.02 -6.25 -18.14
N ARG A 491 -5.23 -7.31 -18.13
CA ARG A 491 -5.43 -8.47 -19.02
C ARG A 491 -6.81 -9.10 -18.82
N ALA A 492 -7.24 -9.29 -17.56
CA ALA A 492 -8.53 -9.87 -17.23
C ALA A 492 -9.72 -9.03 -17.73
N THR A 493 -9.58 -7.70 -17.77
CA THR A 493 -10.59 -6.77 -18.32
C THR A 493 -10.59 -6.67 -19.85
N GLY A 494 -9.69 -7.39 -20.53
CA GLY A 494 -9.59 -7.45 -21.99
C GLY A 494 -8.60 -6.45 -22.59
N PHE A 495 -7.89 -5.67 -21.76
CA PHE A 495 -6.84 -4.76 -22.22
C PHE A 495 -5.51 -5.50 -22.26
N VAL A 496 -4.92 -5.58 -23.45
CA VAL A 496 -3.70 -6.36 -23.69
C VAL A 496 -2.74 -5.63 -24.60
N VAL A 497 -1.46 -5.92 -24.41
CA VAL A 497 -0.38 -5.51 -25.32
C VAL A 497 -0.16 -6.59 -26.36
N ALA A 498 0.06 -6.19 -27.62
CA ALA A 498 0.35 -7.14 -28.69
C ALA A 498 1.57 -8.03 -28.38
N ASP A 499 1.47 -9.31 -28.74
CA ASP A 499 2.48 -10.35 -28.50
C ASP A 499 2.82 -10.63 -27.03
N ASP A 500 2.08 -10.07 -26.06
CA ASP A 500 2.29 -10.32 -24.63
C ASP A 500 2.21 -11.82 -24.29
N LYS A 501 3.20 -12.30 -23.54
CA LYS A 501 3.22 -13.64 -22.96
C LYS A 501 2.76 -13.59 -21.51
N ALA A 502 1.97 -14.57 -21.07
CA ALA A 502 1.65 -14.69 -19.66
C ALA A 502 2.87 -15.17 -18.86
N GLU A 503 2.93 -14.80 -17.57
CA GLU A 503 4.00 -15.25 -16.67
C GLU A 503 4.07 -16.78 -16.65
N GLY A 504 5.27 -17.33 -16.88
CA GLY A 504 5.50 -18.78 -16.89
C GLY A 504 5.31 -19.49 -18.23
N GLU A 505 4.83 -18.83 -19.29
CA GLU A 505 4.67 -19.44 -20.63
C GLU A 505 6.01 -19.72 -21.36
N LEU A 506 7.15 -19.30 -20.78
CA LEU A 506 8.49 -19.61 -21.29
C LEU A 506 9.20 -20.75 -20.55
N GLU A 507 8.61 -21.25 -19.45
CA GLU A 507 9.13 -22.40 -18.70
C GLU A 507 8.43 -23.73 -19.08
N ALA A 508 7.47 -23.68 -20.01
CA ALA A 508 6.81 -24.82 -20.65
C ALA A 508 7.22 -24.93 -22.12
#